data_AF-A0A8T5MYR1-F1
#
_entry.id   AF-A0A8T5MYR1-F1
#
_cell.length_a   1.000
_cell.length_b   1.000
_cell.length_c   1.000
_cell.angle_alpha   90.00
_cell.angle_beta   90.00
_cell.angle_gamma   90.00
#
_symmetry.space_group_name_H-M   'P 1'
#
loop_
_entity.id
_entity.type
_entity.pdbx_description
1 polymer ?
#
loop_
_entity_poly.entity_id
_entity_poly.type
_entity_poly.pdbx_seq_one_letter_code
_entity_poly.pdbx_strand_id
1 'polypeptide(L)'
;MFPFSSKKPEQQRAYIPVDLVQRYASQGMPEAEIISRLKGQGFSPGQIDTSLRAVLRERVAGPSNIQRQQAPIPPQEHANIQEQFPSMQMIPKQTGEAIPMPSRRPPEQSQFQPQEQRPQQQEFQQRQSPEFQQQRPRQFQSQMEEPEEHPKFTFEANDKFEAENDITLEEVIEGVVAEKWQDFEQRLANFEERDLQLAQQIQDIRTATKDVVKLVESKEQNLSGRFEQFGDSMSSIEGRIGSIEKIFKDFVPELSKSMRTISEMVEKK
;
A
#
# COMPACT_ATOMS: atom_id res chain seq x y z
N MET A 1 44.89 29.65 43.78
CA MET A 1 44.74 28.32 43.18
C MET A 1 43.25 28.03 43.19
N PHE A 2 42.57 28.22 42.06
CA PHE A 2 41.10 28.16 41.96
C PHE A 2 40.67 26.85 41.28
N PRO A 3 39.66 26.12 41.79
CA PRO A 3 39.16 24.90 41.17
C PRO A 3 38.27 25.24 39.98
N PHE A 4 38.65 24.76 38.79
CA PHE A 4 37.80 24.77 37.59
C PHE A 4 36.72 23.70 37.72
N SER A 5 35.49 24.10 38.07
CA SER A 5 34.32 23.24 37.95
C SER A 5 34.00 23.02 36.47
N SER A 6 34.30 21.83 35.96
CA SER A 6 33.88 21.37 34.63
C SER A 6 32.35 21.28 34.58
N LYS A 7 31.70 22.27 33.95
CA LYS A 7 30.28 22.20 33.62
C LYS A 7 30.03 20.94 32.80
N LYS A 8 29.24 20.00 33.36
CA LYS A 8 28.74 18.85 32.61
C LYS A 8 28.04 19.37 31.36
N PRO A 9 28.41 18.90 30.14
CA PRO A 9 27.68 19.25 28.94
C PRO A 9 26.23 18.84 29.16
N GLU A 10 25.36 19.83 29.14
CA GLU A 10 23.92 19.68 29.21
C GLU A 10 23.54 18.70 28.10
N GLN A 11 23.17 17.48 28.49
CA GLN A 11 22.70 16.45 27.58
C GLN A 11 21.45 17.00 26.89
N GLN A 12 21.65 17.61 25.72
CA GLN A 12 20.57 17.96 24.81
C GLN A 12 19.77 16.67 24.62
N ARG A 13 18.53 16.68 25.11
CA ARG A 13 17.65 15.52 25.07
C ARG A 13 17.66 15.00 23.64
N ALA A 14 18.23 13.81 23.46
CA ALA A 14 18.42 13.21 22.16
C ALA A 14 17.06 13.11 21.48
N TYR A 15 16.82 13.96 20.49
CA TYR A 15 15.55 14.03 19.78
C TYR A 15 15.29 12.68 19.10
N ILE A 16 14.11 12.09 19.33
CA ILE A 16 13.73 10.78 18.80
C ILE A 16 12.78 11.02 17.60
N PRO A 17 13.16 10.65 16.36
CA PRO A 17 12.41 11.02 15.15
C PRO A 17 11.22 10.08 14.89
N VAL A 18 10.26 9.99 15.81
CA VAL A 18 9.10 9.09 15.68
C VAL A 18 8.22 9.49 14.48
N ASP A 19 7.97 10.79 14.31
CA ASP A 19 7.11 11.33 13.25
C ASP A 19 7.65 11.02 11.84
N LEU A 20 8.97 11.08 11.65
CA LEU A 20 9.61 10.77 10.37
C LEU A 20 9.46 9.31 9.99
N VAL A 21 9.66 8.39 10.97
CA VAL A 21 9.47 6.96 10.76
C VAL A 21 8.01 6.67 10.41
N GLN A 22 7.06 7.25 11.15
CA GLN A 22 5.62 7.06 10.89
C GLN A 22 5.24 7.54 9.49
N ARG A 23 5.78 8.68 9.05
CA ARG A 23 5.58 9.23 7.70
C ARG A 23 6.16 8.33 6.60
N TYR A 24 7.37 7.82 6.75
CA TYR A 24 7.94 6.91 5.75
C TYR A 24 7.21 5.56 5.72
N ALA A 25 6.77 5.07 6.88
CA ALA A 25 5.99 3.85 6.99
C ALA A 25 4.58 3.98 6.37
N SER A 26 3.95 5.16 6.43
CA SER A 26 2.66 5.41 5.76
C SER A 26 2.80 5.59 4.25
N GLN A 27 3.98 5.99 3.76
CA GLN A 27 4.33 6.00 2.34
C GLN A 27 4.63 4.60 1.77
N GLY A 28 4.61 3.55 2.60
CA GLY A 28 4.90 2.18 2.16
C GLY A 28 6.39 1.90 1.91
N MET A 29 7.28 2.75 2.44
CA MET A 29 8.72 2.55 2.32
C MET A 29 9.17 1.35 3.17
N PRO A 30 10.03 0.44 2.64
CA PRO A 30 10.54 -0.68 3.42
C PRO A 30 11.45 -0.19 4.56
N GLU A 31 11.41 -0.88 5.70
CA GLU A 31 12.14 -0.50 6.93
C GLU A 31 13.65 -0.26 6.70
N ALA A 32 14.28 -1.07 5.85
CA ALA A 32 15.70 -0.91 5.49
C ALA A 32 16.02 0.43 4.81
N GLU A 33 15.10 0.95 3.99
CA GLU A 33 15.25 2.24 3.32
C GLU A 33 14.98 3.40 4.29
N ILE A 34 14.03 3.23 5.22
CA ILE A 34 13.77 4.17 6.32
C ILE A 34 15.03 4.35 7.17
N ILE A 35 15.67 3.25 7.58
CA ILE A 35 16.93 3.27 8.36
C ILE A 35 18.03 4.00 7.58
N SER A 36 18.14 3.74 6.28
CA SER A 36 19.16 4.37 5.43
C SER A 36 18.98 5.89 5.31
N ARG A 37 17.73 6.37 5.14
CA ARG A 37 17.44 7.81 5.11
C ARG A 37 17.68 8.50 6.45
N LEU A 38 17.28 7.89 7.56
CA LEU A 38 17.49 8.48 8.89
C LEU A 38 18.97 8.50 9.28
N LYS A 39 19.74 7.48 8.91
CA LYS A 39 21.21 7.52 9.03
C LYS A 39 21.81 8.67 8.21
N GLY A 40 21.33 8.88 6.98
CA GLY A 40 21.75 10.01 6.15
C GLY A 40 21.43 11.39 6.73
N GLN A 41 20.41 11.49 7.59
CA GLN A 41 20.03 12.70 8.32
C GLN A 41 20.80 12.88 9.64
N GLY A 42 21.71 11.97 9.97
CA GLY A 42 22.55 12.06 11.16
C GLY A 42 21.94 11.46 12.44
N PHE A 43 20.84 10.70 12.34
CA PHE A 43 20.27 10.01 13.49
C PHE A 43 21.12 8.81 13.89
N SER A 44 21.31 8.64 15.21
CA SER A 44 22.05 7.50 15.73
C SER A 44 21.25 6.19 15.58
N PRO A 45 21.91 5.04 15.43
CA PRO A 45 21.23 3.74 15.31
C PRO A 45 20.24 3.47 16.44
N GLY A 46 20.59 3.82 17.69
CA GLY A 46 19.71 3.64 18.83
C GLY A 46 18.44 4.50 18.80
N GLN A 47 18.52 5.73 18.27
CA GLN A 47 17.33 6.58 18.07
C GLN A 47 16.41 6.01 17.01
N ILE A 48 16.98 5.48 15.91
CA ILE A 48 16.21 4.89 14.81
C ILE A 48 15.45 3.65 15.29
N ASP A 49 16.12 2.75 16.01
CA ASP A 49 15.49 1.54 16.57
C ASP A 49 14.39 1.88 17.58
N THR A 50 14.62 2.90 18.41
CA THR A 50 13.64 3.37 19.39
C THR A 50 12.39 3.93 18.70
N SER A 51 12.56 4.74 17.65
CA SER A 51 11.45 5.25 16.85
C SER A 51 10.68 4.15 16.12
N LEU A 52 11.37 3.18 15.52
CA LEU A 52 10.74 2.05 14.84
C LEU A 52 9.91 1.20 15.81
N ARG A 53 10.44 0.90 16.99
CA ARG A 53 9.70 0.19 18.04
C ARG A 53 8.49 0.98 18.52
N ALA A 54 8.59 2.30 18.64
CA ALA A 54 7.47 3.14 19.02
C ALA A 54 6.33 3.07 17.99
N VAL A 55 6.64 3.22 16.70
CA VAL A 55 5.65 3.12 15.60
C VAL A 55 5.04 1.73 15.49
N LEU A 56 5.85 0.67 15.63
CA LEU A 56 5.35 -0.70 15.64
C LEU A 56 4.44 -0.97 16.83
N ARG A 57 4.80 -0.48 18.02
CA ARG A 57 3.96 -0.59 19.22
C ARG A 57 2.63 0.13 19.03
N GLU A 58 2.63 1.32 18.44
CA GLU A 58 1.40 2.07 18.14
C GLU A 58 0.50 1.33 17.14
N ARG A 59 1.08 0.72 16.08
CA ARG A 59 0.30 -0.10 15.14
C ARG A 59 -0.26 -1.37 15.77
N VAL A 60 0.53 -2.06 16.60
CA VAL A 60 0.13 -3.33 17.24
C VAL A 60 -0.86 -3.11 18.38
N ALA A 61 -0.74 -2.01 19.12
CA ALA A 61 -1.69 -1.65 20.17
C ALA A 61 -3.04 -1.14 19.62
N GLY A 62 -3.15 -0.96 18.30
CA GLY A 62 -4.24 -0.23 17.65
C GLY A 62 -4.14 1.27 17.96
N PRO A 63 -4.83 2.14 17.18
CA PRO A 63 -4.87 3.56 17.48
C PRO A 63 -5.59 3.77 18.81
N SER A 64 -4.84 3.78 19.92
CA SER A 64 -5.33 4.25 21.20
C SER A 64 -5.75 5.70 21.01
N ASN A 65 -7.07 5.88 21.05
CA ASN A 65 -7.90 7.06 20.98
C ASN A 65 -7.36 8.30 21.74
N ILE A 66 -6.24 8.88 21.32
CA ILE A 66 -5.65 10.10 21.90
C ILE A 66 -5.36 11.12 20.78
N GLN A 67 -6.35 11.42 19.94
CA GLN A 67 -6.41 12.71 19.23
C GLN A 67 -7.78 13.02 18.61
N ARG A 68 -8.85 12.98 19.41
CA ARG A 68 -10.00 13.86 19.18
C ARG A 68 -9.77 15.17 19.94
N GLN A 69 -8.75 15.94 19.54
CA GLN A 69 -8.77 17.37 19.86
C GLN A 69 -9.74 18.04 18.90
N GLN A 70 -10.73 18.68 19.53
CA GLN A 70 -11.88 19.34 18.94
C GLN A 70 -11.44 20.33 17.86
N ALA A 71 -11.82 20.07 16.61
CA ALA A 71 -11.93 21.13 15.61
C ALA A 71 -13.28 21.84 15.82
N PRO A 72 -13.32 23.19 15.86
CA PRO A 72 -14.59 23.91 15.93
C PRO A 72 -15.37 23.69 14.64
N ILE A 73 -16.61 23.26 14.79
CA ILE A 73 -17.56 23.04 13.70
C ILE A 73 -17.89 24.42 13.10
N PRO A 74 -17.62 24.70 11.81
CA PRO A 74 -18.12 25.90 11.17
C PRO A 74 -19.66 25.81 10.99
N PRO A 75 -20.41 26.91 11.17
CA PRO A 75 -21.86 26.93 10.98
C PRO A 75 -22.21 26.54 9.55
N GLN A 76 -23.10 25.55 9.40
CA GLN A 76 -23.67 25.19 8.10
C GLN A 76 -24.65 26.28 7.65
N GLU A 77 -24.26 26.98 6.59
CA GLU A 77 -25.13 27.88 5.84
C GLU A 77 -25.87 27.05 4.78
N HIS A 78 -27.19 26.92 4.96
CA HIS A 78 -28.09 26.31 3.98
C HIS A 78 -28.27 27.26 2.79
N ALA A 79 -27.81 26.88 1.60
CA ALA A 79 -28.28 27.47 0.35
C ALA A 79 -28.11 26.54 -0.86
N ASN A 80 -29.24 25.90 -1.23
CA ASN A 80 -29.79 25.86 -2.58
C ASN A 80 -28.80 25.75 -3.76
N ILE A 81 -28.66 24.56 -4.35
CA ILE A 81 -28.04 24.39 -5.67
C ILE A 81 -29.08 23.87 -6.65
N GLN A 82 -29.51 24.81 -7.49
CA GLN A 82 -30.28 24.63 -8.70
C GLN A 82 -29.39 24.01 -9.79
N GLU A 83 -29.90 22.99 -10.48
CA GLU A 83 -29.26 22.34 -11.62
C GLU A 83 -28.92 23.33 -12.74
N GLN A 84 -27.64 23.47 -13.07
CA GLN A 84 -27.18 24.00 -14.36
C GLN A 84 -26.14 23.05 -14.94
N PHE A 85 -26.54 22.36 -16.01
CA PHE A 85 -25.64 21.62 -16.89
C PHE A 85 -24.81 22.61 -17.71
N PRO A 86 -23.46 22.56 -17.67
CA PRO A 86 -22.66 23.26 -18.65
C PRO A 86 -22.67 22.48 -19.98
N SER A 87 -23.18 23.16 -21.01
CA SER A 87 -23.15 22.78 -22.42
C SER A 87 -21.72 22.50 -22.90
N MET A 88 -21.58 21.37 -23.62
CA MET A 88 -20.35 20.98 -24.33
C MET A 88 -19.85 22.11 -25.23
N GLN A 89 -18.68 22.64 -24.91
CA GLN A 89 -17.95 23.56 -25.76
C GLN A 89 -17.00 22.73 -26.64
N MET A 90 -17.26 22.74 -27.95
CA MET A 90 -16.35 22.21 -28.96
C MET A 90 -15.04 23.01 -28.93
N ILE A 91 -13.90 22.33 -28.82
CA ILE A 91 -12.57 22.93 -28.97
C ILE A 91 -11.83 22.21 -30.12
N PRO A 92 -11.11 22.98 -30.98
CA PRO A 92 -10.87 22.62 -32.37
C PRO A 92 -9.63 21.74 -32.58
N LYS A 93 -9.63 21.06 -33.73
CA LYS A 93 -8.46 20.38 -34.32
C LYS A 93 -7.25 21.31 -34.30
N GLN A 94 -6.29 21.03 -33.42
CA GLN A 94 -4.95 21.59 -33.50
C GLN A 94 -4.08 20.73 -34.42
N THR A 95 -3.51 21.45 -35.37
CA THR A 95 -2.59 21.05 -36.40
C THR A 95 -1.19 20.88 -35.80
N GLY A 96 -0.57 19.72 -36.07
CA GLY A 96 0.88 19.50 -36.23
C GLY A 96 1.86 20.21 -35.30
N GLU A 97 2.28 19.52 -34.25
CA GLU A 97 3.64 19.66 -33.70
C GLU A 97 4.28 18.27 -33.64
N ALA A 98 5.41 18.13 -34.33
CA ALA A 98 6.16 16.89 -34.45
C ALA A 98 6.83 16.54 -33.11
N ILE A 99 6.29 15.54 -32.42
CA ILE A 99 6.93 14.96 -31.24
C ILE A 99 8.15 14.16 -31.71
N PRO A 100 9.37 14.45 -31.22
CA PRO A 100 10.55 13.65 -31.53
C PRO A 100 10.38 12.24 -30.96
N MET A 101 10.46 11.24 -31.85
CA MET A 101 10.43 9.82 -31.49
C MET A 101 11.52 9.51 -30.45
N PRO A 102 11.20 8.84 -29.34
CA PRO A 102 12.23 8.18 -28.55
C PRO A 102 12.82 7.04 -29.38
N SER A 103 14.13 7.12 -29.58
CA SER A 103 14.94 6.11 -30.26
C SER A 103 14.66 4.72 -29.67
N ARG A 104 14.02 3.86 -30.47
CA ARG A 104 13.83 2.44 -30.17
C ARG A 104 15.20 1.79 -30.06
N ARG A 105 15.64 1.46 -28.84
CA ARG A 105 16.66 0.42 -28.67
C ARG A 105 16.07 -0.90 -29.18
N PRO A 106 16.78 -1.64 -30.05
CA PRO A 106 16.38 -2.99 -30.39
C PRO A 106 16.38 -3.85 -29.11
N PRO A 107 15.38 -4.73 -28.91
CA PRO A 107 15.44 -5.71 -27.85
C PRO A 107 16.63 -6.63 -28.11
N GLU A 108 17.56 -6.70 -27.16
CA GLU A 108 18.52 -7.79 -27.08
C GLU A 108 17.73 -9.10 -27.14
N GLN A 109 17.99 -9.88 -28.19
CA GLN A 109 17.56 -11.26 -28.31
C GLN A 109 18.15 -12.03 -27.14
N SER A 110 17.39 -12.11 -26.04
CA SER A 110 17.60 -13.15 -25.05
C SER A 110 17.27 -14.47 -25.73
N GLN A 111 18.32 -15.20 -26.13
CA GLN A 111 18.24 -16.60 -26.52
C GLN A 111 17.51 -17.36 -25.41
N PHE A 112 16.23 -17.67 -25.66
CA PHE A 112 15.54 -18.72 -24.95
C PHE A 112 16.26 -20.04 -25.28
N GLN A 113 17.07 -20.53 -24.33
CA GLN A 113 17.40 -21.95 -24.31
C GLN A 113 16.11 -22.72 -24.03
N PRO A 114 15.77 -23.75 -24.81
CA PRO A 114 14.67 -24.65 -24.48
C PRO A 114 15.04 -25.38 -23.19
N GLN A 115 14.40 -25.02 -22.07
CA GLN A 115 14.43 -25.87 -20.89
C GLN A 115 13.56 -27.10 -21.18
N GLU A 116 14.28 -28.21 -21.37
CA GLU A 116 13.78 -29.57 -21.46
C GLU A 116 12.72 -29.83 -20.39
N GLN A 117 11.53 -30.19 -20.86
CA GLN A 117 10.44 -30.69 -20.04
C GLN A 117 10.92 -31.97 -19.33
N ARG A 118 11.20 -31.88 -18.03
CA ARG A 118 11.15 -33.06 -17.16
C ARG A 118 9.69 -33.29 -16.74
N PRO A 119 9.10 -34.46 -17.06
CA PRO A 119 7.94 -34.92 -16.34
C PRO A 119 8.41 -35.43 -14.98
N GLN A 120 8.32 -34.60 -13.94
CA GLN A 120 8.29 -35.13 -12.58
C GLN A 120 6.84 -35.40 -12.20
N GLN A 121 6.56 -36.70 -12.27
CA GLN A 121 5.45 -37.36 -11.61
C GLN A 121 5.35 -36.95 -10.14
N GLN A 122 4.10 -36.89 -9.69
CA GLN A 122 3.65 -37.31 -8.36
C GLN A 122 4.53 -36.89 -7.16
N GLU A 123 4.06 -35.87 -6.46
CA GLU A 123 3.82 -36.06 -5.03
C GLU A 123 2.68 -35.13 -4.58
N PHE A 124 1.52 -35.73 -4.35
CA PHE A 124 0.50 -35.19 -3.46
C PHE A 124 1.10 -35.13 -2.05
N GLN A 125 1.95 -34.15 -1.77
CA GLN A 125 2.21 -33.78 -0.39
C GLN A 125 1.04 -32.97 0.10
N GLN A 126 0.17 -33.69 0.82
CA GLN A 126 -0.66 -33.18 1.90
C GLN A 126 -0.03 -31.91 2.45
N ARG A 127 -0.55 -30.74 2.08
CA ARG A 127 -0.38 -29.56 2.91
C ARG A 127 -1.16 -29.87 4.18
N GLN A 128 -0.42 -30.41 5.13
CA GLN A 128 -0.77 -30.46 6.53
C GLN A 128 -1.35 -29.10 6.87
N SER A 129 -2.61 -29.12 7.28
CA SER A 129 -3.25 -28.03 7.98
C SER A 129 -2.25 -27.50 9.00
N PRO A 130 -2.07 -26.17 9.16
CA PRO A 130 -1.33 -25.67 10.30
C PRO A 130 -2.01 -26.23 11.53
N GLU A 131 -1.34 -27.19 12.14
CA GLU A 131 -1.68 -27.80 13.40
C GLU A 131 -1.93 -26.62 14.34
N PHE A 132 -3.20 -26.44 14.70
CA PHE A 132 -3.55 -25.70 15.89
C PHE A 132 -2.72 -26.38 16.98
N GLN A 133 -1.58 -25.78 17.32
CA GLN A 133 -0.93 -26.02 18.59
C GLN A 133 -1.92 -25.51 19.62
N GLN A 134 -2.87 -26.40 19.91
CA GLN A 134 -3.60 -26.49 21.15
C GLN A 134 -2.49 -26.55 22.17
N GLN A 135 -2.13 -25.37 22.68
CA GLN A 135 -1.25 -25.22 23.83
C GLN A 135 -1.89 -26.10 24.88
N ARG A 136 -1.36 -27.31 25.05
CA ARG A 136 -1.68 -28.14 26.19
C ARG A 136 -1.48 -27.22 27.39
N PRO A 137 -2.44 -27.15 28.32
CA PRO A 137 -2.20 -26.54 29.61
C PRO A 137 -0.86 -27.09 30.07
N ARG A 138 0.12 -26.21 30.31
CA ARG A 138 1.30 -26.59 31.06
C ARG A 138 0.75 -27.31 32.27
N GLN A 139 1.00 -28.61 32.35
CA GLN A 139 0.84 -29.32 33.59
C GLN A 139 1.72 -28.54 34.56
N PHE A 140 1.07 -27.77 35.42
CA PHE A 140 1.66 -27.28 36.64
C PHE A 140 2.17 -28.55 37.30
N GLN A 141 3.46 -28.78 37.14
CA GLN A 141 4.19 -29.74 37.93
C GLN A 141 4.06 -29.17 39.33
N SER A 142 3.08 -29.69 40.07
CA SER A 142 2.91 -29.47 41.49
C SER A 142 4.23 -29.89 42.13
N GLN A 143 5.15 -28.93 42.27
CA GLN A 143 6.08 -28.96 43.38
C GLN A 143 5.17 -28.92 44.59
N MET A 144 5.03 -30.10 45.18
CA MET A 144 4.45 -30.33 46.48
C MET A 144 5.42 -29.64 47.44
N GLU A 145 5.26 -28.32 47.53
CA GLU A 145 5.92 -27.49 48.51
C GLU A 145 5.32 -27.90 49.85
N GLU A 146 6.23 -28.41 50.68
CA GLU A 146 6.05 -28.78 52.06
C GLU A 146 5.17 -27.76 52.78
N PRO A 147 4.18 -28.19 53.58
CA PRO A 147 3.29 -27.27 54.28
C PRO A 147 4.10 -26.49 55.31
N GLU A 148 4.62 -25.33 54.92
CA GLU A 148 5.07 -24.33 55.88
C GLU A 148 3.87 -24.00 56.75
N GLU A 149 4.04 -24.21 58.05
CA GLU A 149 3.04 -23.98 59.08
C GLU A 149 2.50 -22.56 58.95
N HIS A 150 1.33 -22.45 58.33
CA HIS A 150 0.59 -21.20 58.30
C HIS A 150 0.51 -20.68 59.75
N PRO A 151 0.91 -19.42 60.01
CA PRO A 151 0.74 -18.83 61.32
C PRO A 151 -0.74 -19.00 61.69
N LYS A 152 -0.98 -19.66 62.82
CA LYS A 152 -2.32 -19.76 63.41
C LYS A 152 -2.83 -18.35 63.59
N PHE A 153 -3.63 -17.90 62.62
CA PHE A 153 -4.39 -16.67 62.72
C PHE A 153 -5.52 -16.97 63.70
N THR A 154 -5.21 -16.87 64.99
CA THR A 154 -6.22 -16.84 66.04
C THR A 154 -6.99 -15.54 65.85
N PHE A 155 -8.10 -15.63 65.14
CA PHE A 155 -9.12 -14.60 65.13
C PHE A 155 -9.70 -14.55 66.55
N GLU A 156 -9.07 -13.76 67.43
CA GLU A 156 -9.70 -13.36 68.67
C GLU A 156 -11.00 -12.67 68.28
N ALA A 157 -12.11 -13.33 68.58
CA ALA A 157 -13.45 -12.83 68.40
C ALA A 157 -13.62 -11.55 69.23
N ASN A 158 -13.24 -10.42 68.64
CA ASN A 158 -13.59 -9.11 69.16
C ASN A 158 -15.05 -8.84 68.76
N ASP A 159 -15.94 -9.42 69.56
CA ASP A 159 -17.40 -9.51 69.41
C ASP A 159 -18.09 -8.17 69.71
N LYS A 160 -17.59 -7.08 69.12
CA LYS A 160 -18.17 -5.74 69.16
C LYS A 160 -17.76 -4.92 67.92
N PHE A 161 -18.17 -5.37 66.74
CA PHE A 161 -18.42 -4.45 65.63
C PHE A 161 -19.91 -4.55 65.29
N GLU A 162 -20.64 -3.63 65.91
CA GLU A 162 -22.06 -3.36 65.66
C GLU A 162 -22.25 -2.95 64.19
N ALA A 163 -22.76 -3.88 63.39
CA ALA A 163 -23.96 -3.72 62.55
C ALA A 163 -24.19 -2.41 61.75
N GLU A 164 -23.17 -1.82 61.11
CA GLU A 164 -23.41 -0.68 60.20
C GLU A 164 -22.77 -0.76 58.80
N ASN A 165 -22.09 -1.86 58.43
CA ASN A 165 -21.60 -2.04 57.05
C ASN A 165 -21.72 -3.50 56.56
N ASP A 166 -22.92 -4.07 56.66
CA ASP A 166 -23.26 -5.32 55.94
C ASP A 166 -23.49 -5.00 54.46
N ILE A 167 -22.44 -4.57 53.77
CA ILE A 167 -22.36 -4.79 52.33
C ILE A 167 -22.24 -6.31 52.19
N THR A 168 -23.37 -6.93 51.90
CA THR A 168 -23.42 -8.39 51.68
C THR A 168 -22.42 -8.74 50.58
N LEU A 169 -21.68 -9.83 50.74
CA LEU A 169 -20.71 -10.30 49.73
C LEU A 169 -21.36 -10.41 48.35
N GLU A 170 -22.65 -10.74 48.34
CA GLU A 170 -23.54 -10.77 47.21
C GLU A 170 -23.61 -9.42 46.48
N GLU A 171 -23.76 -8.30 47.18
CA GLU A 171 -23.77 -6.95 46.58
C GLU A 171 -22.42 -6.61 45.92
N VAL A 172 -21.30 -7.01 46.53
CA VAL A 172 -19.97 -6.82 45.93
C VAL A 172 -19.82 -7.65 44.66
N ILE A 173 -20.27 -8.91 44.67
CA ILE A 173 -20.23 -9.79 43.51
C ILE A 173 -21.12 -9.25 42.40
N GLU A 174 -22.34 -8.82 42.71
CA GLU A 174 -23.27 -8.22 41.75
C GLU A 174 -22.68 -6.96 41.10
N GLY A 175 -22.04 -6.10 41.90
CA GLY A 175 -21.33 -4.92 41.40
C GLY A 175 -20.21 -5.26 40.40
N VAL A 176 -19.37 -6.25 40.73
CA VAL A 176 -18.27 -6.69 39.85
C VAL A 176 -18.82 -7.33 38.57
N VAL A 177 -19.87 -8.15 38.67
CA VAL A 177 -20.51 -8.78 37.51
C VAL A 177 -21.13 -7.73 36.60
N ALA A 178 -21.85 -6.75 37.16
CA ALA A 178 -22.45 -5.66 36.39
C ALA A 178 -21.39 -4.83 35.67
N GLU A 179 -20.29 -4.48 36.34
CA GLU A 179 -19.18 -3.75 35.73
C GLU A 179 -18.56 -4.54 34.57
N LYS A 180 -18.26 -5.83 34.77
CA LYS A 180 -17.66 -6.67 33.72
C LYS A 180 -18.61 -6.94 32.57
N TRP A 181 -19.91 -7.01 32.85
CA TRP A 181 -20.93 -7.12 31.82
C TRP A 181 -21.00 -5.86 30.96
N GLN A 182 -20.97 -4.69 31.59
CA GLN A 182 -20.93 -3.41 30.88
C GLN A 182 -19.67 -3.26 30.02
N ASP A 183 -18.50 -3.64 30.54
CA ASP A 183 -17.24 -3.67 29.78
C ASP A 183 -17.37 -4.57 28.54
N PHE A 184 -18.01 -5.73 28.69
CA PHE A 184 -18.23 -6.69 27.62
C PHE A 184 -19.18 -6.13 26.55
N GLU A 185 -20.33 -5.57 26.95
CA GLU A 185 -21.29 -4.92 26.04
C GLU A 185 -20.62 -3.79 25.25
N GLN A 186 -19.81 -2.97 25.91
CA GLN A 186 -19.08 -1.89 25.25
C GLN A 186 -18.08 -2.44 24.22
N ARG A 187 -17.37 -3.52 24.53
CA ARG A 187 -16.45 -4.17 23.58
C ARG A 187 -17.20 -4.78 22.40
N LEU A 188 -18.37 -5.38 22.63
CA LEU A 188 -19.20 -5.97 21.58
C LEU A 188 -19.73 -4.87 20.63
N ALA A 189 -20.22 -3.75 21.17
CA ALA A 189 -20.66 -2.61 20.37
C ALA A 189 -19.52 -2.03 19.51
N ASN A 190 -18.32 -1.86 20.11
CA ASN A 190 -17.13 -1.42 19.36
C ASN A 190 -16.71 -2.43 18.28
N PHE A 191 -16.93 -3.73 18.51
CA PHE A 191 -16.65 -4.76 17.53
C PHE A 191 -17.63 -4.71 16.35
N GLU A 192 -18.93 -4.57 16.63
CA GLU A 192 -19.97 -4.41 15.60
C GLU A 192 -19.73 -3.16 14.74
N GLU A 193 -19.34 -2.04 15.35
CA GLU A 193 -19.01 -0.82 14.60
C GLU A 193 -17.82 -1.04 13.65
N ARG A 194 -16.77 -1.74 14.11
CA ARG A 194 -15.60 -2.06 13.27
C ARG A 194 -15.97 -3.03 12.15
N ASP A 195 -16.81 -4.03 12.42
CA ASP A 195 -17.26 -4.98 11.41
C ASP A 195 -18.02 -4.25 10.29
N LEU A 196 -18.90 -3.32 10.66
CA LEU A 196 -19.62 -2.48 9.70
C LEU A 196 -18.65 -1.61 8.86
N GLN A 197 -17.66 -0.99 9.50
CA GLN A 197 -16.64 -0.20 8.79
C GLN A 197 -15.80 -1.06 7.82
N LEU A 198 -15.41 -2.26 8.24
CA LEU A 198 -14.67 -3.19 7.38
C LEU A 198 -15.52 -3.68 6.20
N ALA A 199 -16.79 -3.98 6.43
CA ALA A 199 -17.72 -4.36 5.37
C ALA A 199 -17.86 -3.23 4.32
N GLN A 200 -17.96 -1.97 4.78
CA GLN A 200 -17.99 -0.80 3.90
C GLN A 200 -16.68 -0.64 3.12
N GLN A 201 -15.52 -0.75 3.78
CA GLN A 201 -14.22 -0.67 3.09
C GLN A 201 -14.05 -1.76 2.03
N ILE A 202 -14.50 -2.99 2.31
CA ILE A 202 -14.49 -4.08 1.33
C ILE A 202 -15.38 -3.75 0.13
N GLN A 203 -16.55 -3.14 0.36
CA GLN A 203 -17.44 -2.70 -0.70
C GLN A 203 -16.83 -1.58 -1.55
N ASP A 204 -16.17 -0.61 -0.94
CA ASP A 204 -15.49 0.49 -1.63
C ASP A 204 -14.34 -0.05 -2.49
N ILE A 205 -13.51 -0.95 -1.95
CA ILE A 205 -12.43 -1.61 -2.71
C ILE A 205 -12.99 -2.41 -3.90
N ARG A 206 -14.10 -3.14 -3.71
CA ARG A 206 -14.76 -3.87 -4.81
C ARG A 206 -15.26 -2.92 -5.90
N THR A 207 -15.78 -1.76 -5.52
CA THR A 207 -16.26 -0.75 -6.49
C THR A 207 -15.10 -0.13 -7.25
N ALA A 208 -14.06 0.30 -6.54
CA ALA A 208 -12.84 0.83 -7.14
C ALA A 208 -12.18 -0.18 -8.10
N THR A 209 -12.15 -1.47 -7.74
CA THR A 209 -11.63 -2.53 -8.62
C THR A 209 -12.45 -2.66 -9.89
N LYS A 210 -13.79 -2.61 -9.80
CA LYS A 210 -14.69 -2.64 -10.98
C LYS A 210 -14.45 -1.44 -11.90
N ASP A 211 -14.23 -0.26 -11.33
CA ASP A 211 -14.01 0.95 -12.12
C ASP A 211 -12.64 0.92 -12.83
N VAL A 212 -11.60 0.40 -12.17
CA VAL A 212 -10.30 0.16 -12.80
C VAL A 212 -10.41 -0.84 -13.95
N VAL A 213 -11.16 -1.94 -13.78
CA VAL A 213 -11.39 -2.93 -14.85
C VAL A 213 -12.07 -2.27 -16.06
N LYS A 214 -13.15 -1.50 -15.84
CA LYS A 214 -13.83 -0.77 -16.92
C LYS A 214 -12.93 0.22 -17.63
N LEU A 215 -12.07 0.92 -16.88
CA LEU A 215 -11.11 1.87 -17.45
C LEU A 215 -10.07 1.15 -18.35
N VAL A 216 -9.60 -0.03 -17.91
CA VAL A 216 -8.68 -0.85 -18.71
C VAL A 216 -9.37 -1.35 -19.97
N GLU A 217 -10.58 -1.91 -19.88
CA GLU A 217 -11.36 -2.35 -21.04
C GLU A 217 -11.60 -1.23 -22.05
N SER A 218 -11.96 -0.03 -21.57
CA SER A 218 -12.15 1.15 -22.42
C SER A 218 -10.86 1.57 -23.13
N LYS A 219 -9.71 1.52 -22.43
CA LYS A 219 -8.40 1.81 -23.03
C LYS A 219 -7.97 0.75 -24.04
N GLU A 220 -8.21 -0.52 -23.76
CA GLU A 220 -7.93 -1.62 -24.69
C GLU A 220 -8.75 -1.49 -25.97
N GLN A 221 -10.05 -1.20 -25.86
CA GLN A 221 -10.90 -0.92 -27.02
C GLN A 221 -10.41 0.30 -27.81
N ASN A 222 -9.97 1.37 -27.13
CA ASN A 222 -9.41 2.54 -27.82
C ASN A 222 -8.11 2.21 -28.57
N LEU A 223 -7.20 1.45 -27.95
CA LEU A 223 -5.95 1.03 -28.57
C LEU A 223 -6.20 0.10 -29.76
N SER A 224 -7.12 -0.87 -29.62
CA SER A 224 -7.52 -1.76 -30.71
C SER A 224 -8.02 -0.95 -31.92
N GLY A 225 -8.90 0.03 -31.70
CA GLY A 225 -9.38 0.91 -32.77
C GLY A 225 -8.26 1.74 -33.42
N ARG A 226 -7.26 2.18 -32.65
CA ARG A 226 -6.08 2.87 -33.21
C ARG A 226 -5.19 1.93 -34.02
N PHE A 227 -5.06 0.67 -33.61
CA PHE A 227 -4.31 -0.33 -34.38
C PHE A 227 -4.97 -0.66 -35.71
N GLU A 228 -6.30 -0.77 -35.73
CA GLU A 228 -7.07 -0.95 -36.97
C GLU A 228 -6.86 0.25 -37.92
N GLN A 229 -7.01 1.48 -37.43
CA GLN A 229 -6.75 2.71 -38.21
C GLN A 229 -5.31 2.77 -38.72
N PHE A 230 -4.35 2.35 -37.90
CA PHE A 230 -2.95 2.27 -38.31
C PHE A 230 -2.74 1.21 -39.39
N GLY A 231 -3.40 0.06 -39.29
CA GLY A 231 -3.41 -0.99 -40.31
C GLY A 231 -3.94 -0.48 -41.65
N ASP A 232 -5.07 0.23 -41.63
CA ASP A 232 -5.64 0.86 -42.83
C ASP A 232 -4.69 1.90 -43.45
N SER A 233 -4.06 2.72 -42.61
CA SER A 233 -3.06 3.69 -43.06
C SER A 233 -1.83 2.99 -43.67
N MET A 234 -1.37 1.89 -43.08
CA MET A 234 -0.22 1.13 -43.57
C MET A 234 -0.54 0.47 -44.92
N SER A 235 -1.73 -0.12 -45.06
CA SER A 235 -2.20 -0.69 -46.33
C SER A 235 -2.30 0.37 -47.43
N SER A 236 -2.76 1.58 -47.09
CA SER A 236 -2.78 2.71 -48.03
C SER A 236 -1.37 3.14 -48.47
N ILE A 237 -0.40 3.17 -47.53
CA ILE A 237 1.00 3.46 -47.84
C ILE A 237 1.59 2.38 -48.74
N GLU A 238 1.32 1.10 -48.46
CA GLU A 238 1.78 -0.03 -49.27
C GLU A 238 1.27 0.08 -50.72
N GLY A 239 -0.01 0.44 -50.91
CA GLY A 239 -0.57 0.70 -52.25
C GLY A 239 0.10 1.87 -53.00
N ARG A 240 0.45 2.94 -52.29
CA ARG A 240 1.21 4.07 -52.87
C ARG A 240 2.63 3.69 -53.22
N ILE A 241 3.32 2.96 -52.33
CA ILE A 241 4.69 2.46 -52.58
C ILE A 241 4.68 1.53 -53.79
N GLY A 242 3.72 0.61 -53.90
CA GLY A 242 3.58 -0.26 -55.07
C GLY A 242 3.31 0.52 -56.36
N SER A 243 2.53 1.60 -56.28
CA SER A 243 2.29 2.49 -57.44
C SER A 243 3.57 3.23 -57.85
N ILE A 244 4.35 3.73 -56.89
CA ILE A 244 5.65 4.38 -57.13
C ILE A 244 6.66 3.37 -57.71
N GLU A 245 6.70 2.14 -57.20
CA GLU A 245 7.56 1.09 -57.71
C GLU A 245 7.23 0.78 -59.18
N LYS A 246 5.93 0.73 -59.52
CA LYS A 246 5.50 0.54 -60.91
C LYS A 246 5.98 1.68 -61.81
N ILE A 247 5.78 2.94 -61.40
CA ILE A 247 6.26 4.10 -62.15
C ILE A 247 7.78 4.03 -62.31
N PHE A 248 8.52 3.65 -61.26
CA PHE A 248 9.97 3.53 -61.30
C PHE A 248 10.42 2.44 -62.28
N LYS A 249 9.75 1.28 -62.30
CA LYS A 249 10.01 0.20 -63.27
C LYS A 249 9.79 0.66 -64.72
N ASP A 250 8.79 1.51 -64.97
CA ASP A 250 8.52 2.06 -66.30
C ASP A 250 9.52 3.15 -66.69
N PHE A 251 9.96 3.98 -65.73
CA PHE A 251 10.82 5.13 -65.97
C PHE A 251 12.31 4.77 -66.13
N VAL A 252 12.80 3.73 -65.43
CA VAL A 252 14.21 3.32 -65.48
C VAL A 252 14.68 2.93 -66.90
N PRO A 253 13.92 2.15 -67.69
CA PRO A 253 14.25 1.88 -69.09
C PRO A 253 14.25 3.13 -69.96
N GLU A 254 13.30 4.04 -69.77
CA GLU A 254 13.18 5.28 -70.53
C GLU A 254 14.36 6.23 -70.24
N LEU A 255 14.73 6.37 -68.96
CA LEU A 255 15.89 7.14 -68.53
C LEU A 255 17.20 6.55 -69.08
N SER A 256 17.34 5.22 -69.06
CA SER A 256 18.50 4.53 -69.63
C SER A 256 18.60 4.76 -71.14
N LYS A 257 17.45 4.78 -71.83
CA LYS A 257 17.39 5.08 -73.27
C LYS A 257 17.78 6.53 -73.55
N SER A 258 17.29 7.50 -72.77
CA SER A 258 17.63 8.91 -72.97
C SER A 258 19.11 9.20 -72.70
N MET A 259 19.69 8.60 -71.64
CA MET A 259 21.11 8.72 -71.33
C MET A 259 21.98 8.13 -72.44
N ARG A 260 21.62 6.97 -73.03
CA ARG A 260 22.33 6.42 -74.20
C ARG A 260 22.29 7.38 -75.39
N THR A 261 21.11 7.93 -75.72
CA THR A 261 20.97 8.89 -76.82
C THR A 261 21.84 10.14 -76.61
N ILE A 262 21.86 10.68 -75.38
CA ILE A 262 22.72 11.84 -75.05
C ILE A 262 24.19 11.45 -75.17
N SER A 263 24.58 10.26 -74.68
CA SER A 263 25.95 9.76 -74.77
C SER A 263 26.39 9.60 -76.24
N GLU A 264 25.55 9.04 -77.11
CA GLU A 264 25.80 8.92 -78.56
C GLU A 264 25.91 10.29 -79.27
N MET A 265 25.12 11.28 -78.84
CA MET A 265 25.22 12.64 -79.37
C MET A 265 26.51 13.35 -78.97
N VAL A 266 27.03 13.07 -77.78
CA VAL A 266 28.30 13.63 -77.29
C VAL A 266 29.49 12.98 -77.99
N GLU A 267 29.44 11.68 -78.25
CA GLU A 267 30.54 10.92 -78.87
C GLU A 267 30.73 11.24 -80.37
N LYS A 268 29.70 11.77 -81.03
CA LYS A 268 29.75 12.18 -82.45
C LYS A 268 30.27 13.62 -82.68
N LYS A 269 30.60 14.36 -81.63
CA LYS A 269 31.23 15.69 -81.73
C LYS A 269 32.73 15.59 -81.60
#